data_AF-A0A1H6YNG4-F1
#
_entry.id   AF-A0A1H6YNG4-F1
#
_cell.length_a   1.000
_cell.length_b   1.000
_cell.length_c   1.000
_cell.angle_alpha   90.00
_cell.angle_beta   90.00
_cell.angle_gamma   90.00
#
_symmetry.space_group_name_H-M   'P 1'
#
loop_
_entity.id
_entity.type
_entity.pdbx_description
1 polymer ?
#
loop_
_entity_poly.entity_id
_entity_poly.type
_entity_poly.pdbx_seq_one_letter_code
_entity_poly.pdbx_strand_id
1 'polypeptide(L)'
;MRTMKARSQIPYLRIGTSYYKIVDVPSFRGIQQGKLIPWTLDAIKHDETKETISKIPKYDGFITFPEHINYRQTIGTFYNQYFEISHRPNNKGDCKLTLDFIRHIFGDQYELGLDYLTLLYIRTTEKLPILLLVSRQRNTGKTTWLNFLKAIFQNNMTLNDNDSFRSQFNSDWASALIVGVDEVLLQRIEDSERIKALSTAAVYKSEAKNQNRHEVDFFVKFVLCSNDDLRPIIILPEETRYWVRNVKPFTSENEYLMDQLIKEIPAFLNFINNRQLSVQKKLGRMWFDPSMYRTAALERIMNANRSRLEVEVLLYMKEIMETAGVEELHFTPNDVINMMMKSGLKPDRAAVIRLLKESWALTPKGNSLSYLTYAFNSDGIIGQIKLTGRYYSIGYEELQSKL
;
A
#
# COMPACT_ATOMS: atom_id res chain seq x y z
N MET A 1 -13.03 -36.07 3.61
CA MET A 1 -14.40 -35.74 4.05
C MET A 1 -14.37 -35.33 5.52
N ARG A 2 -14.36 -34.04 5.84
CA ARG A 2 -14.51 -33.55 7.22
C ARG A 2 -15.95 -33.07 7.39
N THR A 3 -16.59 -33.59 8.41
CA THR A 3 -17.94 -33.33 8.89
C THR A 3 -18.21 -31.83 9.04
N MET A 4 -19.19 -31.33 8.29
CA MET A 4 -19.76 -30.00 8.45
C MET A 4 -20.38 -29.90 9.84
N LYS A 5 -19.92 -28.94 10.65
CA LYS A 5 -20.72 -28.46 11.79
C LYS A 5 -22.04 -27.94 11.21
N ALA A 6 -23.16 -28.47 11.70
CA ALA A 6 -24.50 -28.06 11.32
C ALA A 6 -24.66 -26.54 11.50
N ARG A 7 -24.76 -25.79 10.40
CA ARG A 7 -25.25 -24.41 10.40
C ARG A 7 -26.74 -24.44 10.76
N SER A 8 -27.20 -23.45 11.53
CA SER A 8 -28.59 -23.32 11.97
C SER A 8 -29.60 -23.38 10.80
N GLN A 9 -30.45 -24.40 10.86
CA GLN A 9 -31.77 -24.71 10.27
C GLN A 9 -32.51 -23.82 9.24
N ILE A 10 -32.10 -22.60 8.85
CA ILE A 10 -32.83 -21.77 7.86
C ILE A 10 -31.83 -20.97 6.99
N PRO A 11 -31.78 -21.17 5.65
CA PRO A 11 -30.79 -20.53 4.78
C PRO A 11 -31.15 -19.11 4.34
N TYR A 12 -32.16 -18.49 4.96
CA TYR A 12 -32.68 -17.18 4.58
C TYR A 12 -32.45 -16.14 5.67
N LEU A 13 -32.26 -14.88 5.25
CA LEU A 13 -32.11 -13.72 6.11
C LEU A 13 -33.02 -12.60 5.60
N ARG A 14 -33.55 -11.78 6.51
CA ARG A 14 -34.14 -10.50 6.17
C ARG A 14 -33.22 -9.39 6.66
N ILE A 15 -32.81 -8.50 5.76
CA ILE A 15 -31.95 -7.36 6.07
C ILE A 15 -32.66 -6.11 5.57
N GLY A 16 -33.05 -5.25 6.50
CA GLY A 16 -33.97 -4.14 6.27
C GLY A 16 -35.32 -4.62 5.73
N THR A 17 -35.65 -4.20 4.50
CA THR A 17 -36.88 -4.60 3.79
C THR A 17 -36.68 -5.77 2.83
N SER A 18 -35.44 -6.20 2.62
CA SER A 18 -35.07 -7.18 1.58
C SER A 18 -34.78 -8.55 2.19
N TYR A 19 -35.02 -9.60 1.41
CA TYR A 19 -34.69 -10.98 1.78
C TYR A 19 -33.49 -11.49 0.97
N TYR A 20 -32.69 -12.34 1.61
CA TYR A 20 -31.48 -12.90 1.05
C TYR A 20 -31.42 -14.40 1.37
N LYS A 21 -30.82 -15.17 0.47
CA LYS A 21 -30.45 -16.57 0.69
C LYS A 21 -28.94 -16.67 0.85
N ILE A 22 -28.50 -17.39 1.88
CA ILE A 22 -27.10 -17.77 2.06
C ILE A 22 -26.83 -18.96 1.15
N VAL A 23 -25.94 -18.77 0.18
CA VAL A 23 -25.60 -19.80 -0.81
C VAL A 23 -24.11 -20.06 -0.81
N ASP A 24 -23.76 -21.33 -0.79
CA ASP A 24 -22.41 -21.80 -1.02
C ASP A 24 -22.22 -21.98 -2.53
N VAL A 25 -21.40 -21.13 -3.15
CA VAL A 25 -21.21 -21.10 -4.60
C VAL A 25 -20.04 -22.03 -4.97
N PRO A 26 -20.25 -23.09 -5.75
CA PRO A 26 -19.16 -23.93 -6.22
C PRO A 26 -18.27 -23.13 -7.19
N SER A 27 -16.95 -23.28 -7.05
CA SER A 27 -15.95 -22.74 -7.95
C SER A 27 -14.91 -23.82 -8.29
N PHE A 28 -14.15 -23.62 -9.36
CA PHE A 28 -13.07 -24.54 -9.75
C PHE A 28 -11.96 -24.67 -8.68
N ARG A 29 -11.89 -23.75 -7.71
CA ARG A 29 -10.95 -23.77 -6.58
C ARG A 29 -11.59 -24.27 -5.26
N GLY A 30 -12.83 -24.77 -5.31
CA GLY A 30 -13.59 -25.22 -4.14
C GLY A 30 -14.87 -24.41 -3.91
N ILE A 31 -15.46 -24.53 -2.73
CA ILE A 31 -16.75 -23.90 -2.40
C ILE A 31 -16.51 -22.50 -1.81
N GLN A 32 -17.03 -21.45 -2.47
CA GLN A 32 -17.13 -20.12 -1.90
C GLN A 32 -18.33 -20.08 -0.95
N GLN A 33 -18.07 -20.11 0.34
CA GLN A 33 -19.14 -20.20 1.32
C GLN A 33 -19.81 -18.86 1.60
N GLY A 34 -21.11 -18.90 1.86
CA GLY A 34 -21.82 -17.82 2.54
C GLY A 34 -22.13 -16.59 1.69
N LYS A 35 -22.22 -16.71 0.36
CA LYS A 35 -22.63 -15.59 -0.49
C LYS A 35 -24.11 -15.27 -0.27
N LEU A 36 -24.43 -13.99 -0.07
CA LEU A 36 -25.81 -13.52 0.00
C LEU A 36 -26.33 -13.24 -1.40
N ILE A 37 -27.41 -13.92 -1.77
CA ILE A 37 -28.11 -13.71 -3.03
C ILE A 37 -29.48 -13.10 -2.72
N PRO A 38 -29.87 -11.97 -3.36
CA PRO A 38 -31.23 -11.44 -3.22
C PRO A 38 -32.27 -12.51 -3.53
N TRP A 39 -33.28 -12.64 -2.67
CA TRP A 39 -34.35 -13.62 -2.80
C TRP A 39 -35.68 -12.94 -2.54
N THR A 40 -36.72 -13.24 -3.33
CA THR A 40 -38.03 -12.62 -3.12
C THR A 40 -38.79 -13.35 -2.02
N LEU A 41 -39.60 -12.62 -1.24
CA LEU A 41 -40.43 -13.23 -0.20
C LEU A 41 -41.39 -14.27 -0.79
N ASP A 42 -41.93 -14.04 -1.99
CA ASP A 42 -42.85 -14.98 -2.61
C ASP A 42 -42.16 -16.29 -3.03
N ALA A 43 -40.90 -16.24 -3.48
CA ALA A 43 -40.12 -17.45 -3.69
C ALA A 43 -39.91 -18.23 -2.38
N ILE A 44 -39.61 -17.54 -1.26
CA ILE A 44 -39.50 -18.21 0.06
C ILE A 44 -40.84 -18.84 0.46
N LYS A 45 -41.97 -18.17 0.23
CA LYS A 45 -43.31 -18.73 0.53
C LYS A 45 -43.65 -19.97 -0.29
N HIS A 46 -43.13 -20.09 -1.50
CA HIS A 46 -43.28 -21.28 -2.33
C HIS A 46 -42.34 -22.41 -1.89
N ASP A 47 -41.13 -22.07 -1.45
CA ASP A 47 -40.09 -23.04 -1.09
C ASP A 47 -40.21 -23.56 0.37
N GLU A 48 -40.81 -22.79 1.28
CA GLU A 48 -40.77 -23.03 2.73
C GLU A 48 -42.13 -22.91 3.43
N THR A 49 -42.25 -23.49 4.63
CA THR A 49 -43.46 -23.39 5.45
C THR A 49 -43.59 -22.03 6.15
N LYS A 50 -44.83 -21.64 6.51
CA LYS A 50 -45.09 -20.42 7.30
C LYS A 50 -44.31 -20.37 8.62
N GLU A 51 -44.12 -21.53 9.25
CA GLU A 51 -43.34 -21.66 10.48
C GLU A 51 -41.86 -21.34 10.25
N THR A 52 -41.26 -21.85 9.18
CA THR A 52 -39.88 -21.51 8.77
C THR A 52 -39.74 -20.02 8.52
N ILE A 53 -40.69 -19.42 7.78
CA ILE A 53 -40.66 -18.00 7.44
C ILE A 53 -40.70 -17.11 8.68
N SER A 54 -41.49 -17.49 9.69
CA SER A 54 -41.59 -16.74 10.94
C SER A 54 -40.28 -16.67 11.73
N LYS A 55 -39.40 -17.66 11.53
CA LYS A 55 -38.11 -17.82 12.22
C LYS A 55 -36.92 -17.25 11.44
N ILE A 56 -37.14 -16.66 10.25
CA ILE A 56 -36.08 -16.02 9.47
C ILE A 56 -35.43 -14.90 10.31
N PRO A 57 -34.10 -14.93 10.53
CA PRO A 57 -33.39 -13.87 11.24
C PRO A 57 -33.58 -12.51 10.56
N LYS A 58 -33.80 -11.47 11.36
CA LYS A 58 -34.06 -10.10 10.91
C LYS A 58 -32.95 -9.17 11.39
N TYR A 59 -32.44 -8.37 10.47
CA TYR A 59 -31.42 -7.35 10.73
C TYR A 59 -31.89 -6.00 10.18
N ASP A 60 -31.46 -4.91 10.81
CA ASP A 60 -31.80 -3.55 10.38
C ASP A 60 -31.02 -3.13 9.13
N GLY A 61 -29.80 -3.65 8.96
CA GLY A 61 -28.94 -3.33 7.82
C GLY A 61 -27.64 -4.13 7.80
N PHE A 62 -26.76 -3.72 6.90
CA PHE A 62 -25.40 -4.25 6.78
C PHE A 62 -24.40 -3.40 7.57
N ILE A 63 -23.38 -4.04 8.13
CA ILE A 63 -22.20 -3.39 8.70
C ILE A 63 -20.96 -4.19 8.30
N THR A 64 -19.79 -3.56 8.23
CA THR A 64 -18.53 -4.28 8.12
C THR A 64 -17.71 -4.04 9.38
N PHE A 65 -17.58 -5.07 10.21
CA PHE A 65 -16.82 -5.01 11.45
C PHE A 65 -15.67 -6.04 11.40
N PRO A 66 -14.42 -5.59 11.17
CA PRO A 66 -13.33 -6.49 10.86
C PRO A 66 -12.72 -7.08 12.13
N GLU A 67 -13.11 -8.27 12.54
CA GLU A 67 -12.45 -8.99 13.65
C GLU A 67 -12.22 -10.45 13.28
N HIS A 68 -11.00 -10.95 13.49
CA HIS A 68 -10.65 -12.34 13.23
C HIS A 68 -10.81 -13.25 14.45
N ILE A 69 -10.32 -12.81 15.62
CA ILE A 69 -10.26 -13.63 16.83
C ILE A 69 -11.64 -13.78 17.47
N ASN A 70 -12.37 -12.67 17.62
CA ASN A 70 -13.69 -12.59 18.24
C ASN A 70 -14.78 -12.30 17.19
N TYR A 71 -14.68 -12.94 16.02
CA TYR A 71 -15.62 -12.73 14.94
C TYR A 71 -17.07 -12.90 15.40
N ARG A 72 -17.91 -11.94 14.99
CA ARG A 72 -19.35 -11.97 15.22
C ARG A 72 -20.08 -11.71 13.91
N GLN A 73 -20.97 -12.64 13.56
CA GLN A 73 -21.86 -12.48 12.41
C GLN A 73 -22.89 -11.36 12.62
N THR A 74 -23.23 -11.09 13.88
CA THR A 74 -24.23 -10.10 14.29
C THR A 74 -23.60 -9.06 15.19
N ILE A 75 -23.74 -7.79 14.82
CA ILE A 75 -23.27 -6.64 15.61
C ILE A 75 -24.49 -5.80 15.96
N GLY A 76 -24.97 -5.90 17.20
CA GLY A 76 -26.26 -5.32 17.59
C GLY A 76 -27.40 -5.91 16.76
N THR A 77 -28.11 -5.07 16.00
CA THR A 77 -29.18 -5.47 15.08
C THR A 77 -28.71 -5.57 13.61
N PHE A 78 -27.40 -5.44 13.34
CA PHE A 78 -26.84 -5.42 11.99
C PHE A 78 -26.17 -6.75 11.61
N TYR A 79 -26.23 -7.07 10.32
CA TYR A 79 -25.54 -8.22 9.74
C TYR A 79 -24.11 -7.84 9.31
N ASN A 80 -23.12 -8.53 9.84
CA ASN A 80 -21.72 -8.29 9.51
C ASN A 80 -21.37 -8.87 8.12
N GLN A 81 -20.90 -8.02 7.21
CA GLN A 81 -20.42 -8.39 5.88
C GLN A 81 -18.98 -8.86 5.87
N TYR A 82 -18.24 -8.63 6.96
CA TYR A 82 -16.91 -9.20 7.13
C TYR A 82 -16.99 -10.73 7.21
N PHE A 83 -16.00 -11.43 6.68
CA PHE A 83 -16.04 -12.90 6.63
C PHE A 83 -15.28 -13.52 7.81
N GLU A 84 -15.87 -14.52 8.44
CA GLU A 84 -15.13 -15.40 9.34
C GLU A 84 -14.07 -16.15 8.54
N ILE A 85 -12.79 -16.02 8.92
CA ILE A 85 -11.73 -16.85 8.36
C ILE A 85 -11.91 -18.29 8.83
N SER A 86 -11.64 -19.29 7.99
CA SER A 86 -11.81 -20.70 8.39
C SER A 86 -10.61 -21.27 9.15
N HIS A 87 -9.43 -20.63 9.05
CA HIS A 87 -8.26 -21.03 9.80
C HIS A 87 -8.43 -20.76 11.31
N ARG A 88 -7.97 -21.69 12.14
CA ARG A 88 -7.93 -21.55 13.60
C ARG A 88 -6.49 -21.73 14.09
N PRO A 89 -6.02 -20.91 15.03
CA PRO A 89 -4.72 -21.12 15.67
C PRO A 89 -4.61 -22.55 16.21
N ASN A 90 -3.50 -23.22 15.92
CA ASN A 90 -3.19 -24.55 16.41
C ASN A 90 -1.79 -24.58 16.98
N ASN A 91 -1.65 -25.02 18.22
CA ASN A 91 -0.36 -25.17 18.89
C ASN A 91 0.40 -26.44 18.48
N LYS A 92 -0.23 -27.34 17.71
CA LYS A 92 0.40 -28.53 17.14
C LYS A 92 0.94 -28.22 15.75
N GLY A 93 2.25 -28.32 15.58
CA GLY A 93 2.96 -28.11 14.32
C GLY A 93 4.08 -27.09 14.45
N ASP A 94 4.87 -26.97 13.39
CA ASP A 94 5.88 -25.94 13.22
C ASP A 94 5.44 -25.00 12.08
N CYS A 95 5.97 -23.77 12.07
CA CYS A 95 5.76 -22.80 11.00
C CYS A 95 7.09 -22.29 10.42
N LYS A 96 8.17 -23.07 10.55
CA LYS A 96 9.51 -22.70 10.11
C LYS A 96 9.56 -22.29 8.63
N LEU A 97 8.89 -23.01 7.73
CA LEU A 97 8.89 -22.63 6.31
C LEU A 97 8.23 -21.26 6.10
N THR A 98 7.14 -21.00 6.80
CA THR A 98 6.44 -19.72 6.78
C THR A 98 7.33 -18.60 7.30
N LEU A 99 8.02 -18.81 8.42
CA LEU A 99 8.97 -17.84 8.99
C LEU A 99 10.14 -17.59 8.03
N ASP A 100 10.67 -18.63 7.39
CA ASP A 100 11.73 -18.51 6.39
C ASP A 100 11.25 -17.77 5.13
N PHE A 101 10.01 -18.01 4.69
CA PHE A 101 9.41 -17.28 3.58
C PHE A 101 9.19 -15.79 3.91
N ILE A 102 8.73 -15.47 5.12
CA ILE A 102 8.61 -14.08 5.59
C ILE A 102 10.00 -13.42 5.64
N ARG A 103 11.02 -14.13 6.13
CA ARG A 103 12.41 -13.65 6.11
C ARG A 103 12.94 -13.41 4.70
N HIS A 104 12.56 -14.25 3.74
CA HIS A 104 12.89 -14.04 2.33
C HIS A 104 12.28 -12.75 1.77
N ILE A 105 11.00 -12.48 2.06
CA ILE A 105 10.29 -11.28 1.57
C ILE A 105 10.83 -9.99 2.23
N PHE A 106 11.00 -10.00 3.55
CA PHE A 106 11.34 -8.79 4.31
C PHE A 106 12.84 -8.61 4.59
N GLY A 107 13.64 -9.66 4.42
CA GLY A 107 15.09 -9.62 4.60
C GLY A 107 15.50 -9.10 5.98
N ASP A 108 16.29 -8.02 5.98
CA ASP A 108 16.74 -7.28 7.16
C ASP A 108 15.59 -6.70 8.01
N GLN A 109 14.42 -6.46 7.41
CA GLN A 109 13.23 -5.97 8.10
C GLN A 109 12.26 -7.10 8.52
N TYR A 110 12.78 -8.30 8.75
CA TYR A 110 12.01 -9.49 9.10
C TYR A 110 11.02 -9.28 10.26
N GLU A 111 11.47 -8.71 11.38
CA GLU A 111 10.61 -8.47 12.55
C GLU A 111 9.48 -7.47 12.27
N LEU A 112 9.77 -6.44 11.47
CA LEU A 112 8.76 -5.48 11.02
C LEU A 112 7.71 -6.17 10.13
N GLY A 113 8.14 -7.13 9.31
CA GLY A 113 7.26 -7.95 8.46
C GLY A 113 6.33 -8.85 9.27
N LEU A 114 6.87 -9.47 10.32
CA LEU A 114 6.05 -10.23 11.26
C LEU A 114 5.08 -9.32 12.02
N ASP A 115 5.50 -8.13 12.46
CA ASP A 115 4.60 -7.14 13.09
C ASP A 115 3.47 -6.74 12.16
N TYR A 116 3.77 -6.50 10.89
CA TYR A 116 2.77 -6.16 9.87
C TYR A 116 1.69 -7.27 9.76
N LEU A 117 2.11 -8.54 9.63
CA LEU A 117 1.18 -9.68 9.58
C LEU A 117 0.39 -9.85 10.89
N THR A 118 1.05 -9.65 12.03
CA THR A 118 0.43 -9.77 13.35
C THR A 118 -0.63 -8.69 13.55
N LEU A 119 -0.36 -7.46 13.12
CA LEU A 119 -1.32 -6.36 13.18
C LEU A 119 -2.50 -6.58 12.23
N LEU A 120 -2.26 -7.10 11.02
CA LEU A 120 -3.35 -7.51 10.13
C LEU A 120 -4.28 -8.53 10.79
N TYR A 121 -3.74 -9.45 11.60
CA TYR A 121 -4.52 -10.50 12.25
C TYR A 121 -5.21 -10.05 13.56
N ILE A 122 -4.49 -9.36 14.43
CA ILE A 122 -4.93 -9.04 15.80
C ILE A 122 -5.55 -7.63 15.89
N ARG A 123 -5.08 -6.68 15.07
CA ARG A 123 -5.50 -5.27 15.08
C ARG A 123 -5.90 -4.79 13.69
N THR A 124 -6.88 -5.47 13.13
CA THR A 124 -7.46 -5.30 11.79
C THR A 124 -7.85 -3.87 11.41
N THR A 125 -8.12 -2.97 12.36
CA THR A 125 -8.50 -1.57 12.09
C THR A 125 -7.31 -0.60 12.05
N GLU A 126 -6.13 -1.01 12.53
CA GLU A 126 -4.96 -0.13 12.57
C GLU A 126 -4.45 0.22 11.17
N LYS A 127 -3.91 1.43 11.03
CA LYS A 127 -3.34 1.91 9.78
C LYS A 127 -1.91 1.38 9.62
N LEU A 128 -1.64 0.76 8.48
CA LEU A 128 -0.35 0.19 8.11
C LEU A 128 0.15 0.83 6.82
N PRO A 129 1.48 0.88 6.60
CA PRO A 129 2.04 1.40 5.36
C PRO A 129 1.62 0.55 4.16
N ILE A 130 1.60 1.18 2.99
CA ILE A 130 1.39 0.51 1.70
C ILE A 130 2.62 -0.33 1.42
N LEU A 131 2.47 -1.65 1.43
CA LEU A 131 3.56 -2.57 1.14
C LEU A 131 3.72 -2.70 -0.38
N LEU A 132 4.88 -2.32 -0.92
CA LEU A 132 5.21 -2.46 -2.33
C LEU A 132 6.42 -3.39 -2.51
N LEU A 133 6.17 -4.57 -3.06
CA LEU A 133 7.21 -5.54 -3.40
C LEU A 133 7.63 -5.33 -4.86
N VAL A 134 8.90 -5.00 -5.06
CA VAL A 134 9.49 -4.83 -6.41
C VAL A 134 10.56 -5.87 -6.66
N SER A 135 10.69 -6.31 -7.90
CA SER A 135 11.89 -7.00 -8.37
C SER A 135 11.86 -7.21 -9.88
N ARG A 136 12.96 -6.88 -10.56
CA ARG A 136 13.15 -7.12 -12.01
C ARG A 136 13.26 -8.60 -12.36
N GLN A 137 13.70 -9.41 -11.40
CA GLN A 137 13.97 -10.81 -11.61
C GLN A 137 12.69 -11.63 -11.39
N ARG A 138 12.57 -12.71 -12.18
CA ARG A 138 11.49 -13.70 -12.03
C ARG A 138 11.79 -14.61 -10.84
N ASN A 139 10.78 -15.38 -10.43
CA ASN A 139 10.88 -16.37 -9.37
C ASN A 139 11.36 -15.80 -8.01
N THR A 140 10.74 -14.70 -7.61
CA THR A 140 11.04 -13.96 -6.37
C THR A 140 10.04 -14.23 -5.25
N GLY A 141 8.92 -14.90 -5.55
CA GLY A 141 7.87 -15.19 -4.58
C GLY A 141 6.85 -14.06 -4.36
N LYS A 142 6.87 -12.98 -5.16
CA LYS A 142 5.90 -11.86 -5.05
C LYS A 142 4.44 -12.30 -5.23
N THR A 143 4.15 -13.07 -6.28
CA THR A 143 2.81 -13.63 -6.51
C THR A 143 2.46 -14.70 -5.45
N THR A 144 3.44 -15.52 -5.04
CA THR A 144 3.28 -16.47 -3.92
C THR A 144 2.91 -15.76 -2.63
N TRP A 145 3.48 -14.58 -2.37
CA TRP A 145 3.17 -13.76 -1.21
C TRP A 145 1.72 -13.25 -1.23
N LEU A 146 1.25 -12.73 -2.37
CA LEU A 146 -0.15 -12.33 -2.53
C LEU A 146 -1.11 -13.52 -2.32
N ASN A 147 -0.77 -14.68 -2.88
CA ASN A 147 -1.54 -15.90 -2.70
C ASN A 147 -1.51 -16.38 -1.24
N PHE A 148 -0.39 -16.25 -0.55
CA PHE A 148 -0.25 -16.59 0.87
C PHE A 148 -1.13 -15.72 1.76
N LEU A 149 -1.12 -14.40 1.56
CA LEU A 149 -2.05 -13.49 2.22
C LEU A 149 -3.51 -13.84 1.90
N LYS A 150 -3.82 -14.16 0.64
CA LYS A 150 -5.16 -14.59 0.21
C LYS A 150 -5.58 -15.89 0.87
N ALA A 151 -4.64 -16.81 1.13
CA ALA A 151 -4.91 -18.04 1.86
C ALA A 151 -5.21 -17.78 3.35
N ILE A 152 -4.44 -16.90 4.01
CA ILE A 152 -4.66 -16.53 5.42
C ILE A 152 -6.01 -15.81 5.60
N PHE A 153 -6.24 -14.74 4.83
CA PHE A 153 -7.36 -13.81 5.04
C PHE A 153 -8.60 -14.13 4.19
N GLN A 154 -8.48 -15.05 3.24
CA GLN A 154 -9.60 -15.62 2.47
C GLN A 154 -10.47 -14.56 1.82
N ASN A 155 -11.78 -14.53 2.12
CA ASN A 155 -12.72 -13.58 1.53
C ASN A 155 -12.51 -12.13 2.00
N ASN A 156 -11.69 -11.90 3.04
CA ASN A 156 -11.32 -10.55 3.49
C ASN A 156 -10.13 -9.97 2.73
N MET A 157 -9.61 -10.64 1.70
CA MET A 157 -8.63 -10.08 0.78
C MET A 157 -9.15 -10.15 -0.65
N THR A 158 -8.97 -9.08 -1.43
CA THR A 158 -9.25 -9.09 -2.88
C THR A 158 -7.95 -8.92 -3.67
N LEU A 159 -7.94 -9.48 -4.87
CA LEU A 159 -6.90 -9.24 -5.86
C LEU A 159 -7.52 -8.43 -6.99
N ASN A 160 -7.01 -7.21 -7.18
CA ASN A 160 -7.49 -6.29 -8.21
C ASN A 160 -6.44 -6.15 -9.30
N ASP A 161 -6.89 -5.83 -10.51
CA ASP A 161 -6.04 -5.31 -11.58
C ASP A 161 -5.94 -3.77 -11.51
N ASN A 162 -5.09 -3.20 -12.37
CA ASN A 162 -4.88 -1.74 -12.41
C ASN A 162 -6.18 -0.97 -12.79
N ASP A 163 -7.07 -1.56 -13.58
CA ASP A 163 -8.30 -0.90 -14.04
C ASP A 163 -9.40 -0.90 -12.96
N SER A 164 -9.54 -2.00 -12.23
CA SER A 164 -10.44 -2.12 -11.07
C SER A 164 -10.08 -1.13 -9.98
N PHE A 165 -8.79 -0.83 -9.81
CA PHE A 165 -8.35 0.23 -8.91
C PHE A 165 -8.80 1.63 -9.37
N ARG A 166 -8.79 1.89 -10.68
CA ARG A 166 -9.22 3.17 -11.27
C ARG A 166 -10.73 3.35 -11.30
N SER A 167 -11.48 2.26 -11.28
CA SER A 167 -12.95 2.28 -11.26
C SER A 167 -13.51 3.13 -10.12
N GLN A 168 -14.64 3.79 -10.40
CA GLN A 168 -15.45 4.48 -9.38
C GLN A 168 -16.29 3.48 -8.57
N PHE A 169 -16.62 2.32 -9.15
CA PHE A 169 -17.29 1.23 -8.45
C PHE A 169 -16.29 0.47 -7.59
N ASN A 170 -16.48 0.55 -6.28
CA ASN A 170 -15.49 0.14 -5.28
C ASN A 170 -16.10 -0.73 -4.17
N SER A 171 -17.40 -0.99 -4.22
CA SER A 171 -18.12 -1.79 -3.22
C SER A 171 -17.47 -3.15 -2.98
N ASP A 172 -16.88 -3.72 -4.04
CA ASP A 172 -16.32 -5.07 -4.04
C ASP A 172 -15.05 -5.18 -3.19
N TRP A 173 -14.40 -4.06 -2.90
CA TRP A 173 -13.16 -4.03 -2.12
C TRP A 173 -13.20 -3.10 -0.92
N ALA A 174 -14.20 -2.21 -0.81
CA ALA A 174 -14.38 -1.31 0.33
C ALA A 174 -14.58 -2.06 1.67
N SER A 175 -15.10 -3.30 1.63
CA SER A 175 -15.29 -4.15 2.81
C SER A 175 -14.14 -5.14 3.06
N ALA A 176 -13.12 -5.17 2.21
CA ALA A 176 -11.97 -6.06 2.36
C ALA A 176 -10.97 -5.53 3.41
N LEU A 177 -10.24 -6.42 4.07
CA LEU A 177 -9.08 -6.06 4.90
C LEU A 177 -7.89 -5.66 4.03
N ILE A 178 -7.66 -6.39 2.93
CA ILE A 178 -6.48 -6.21 2.06
C ILE A 178 -6.92 -6.12 0.61
N VAL A 179 -6.40 -5.12 -0.10
CA VAL A 179 -6.43 -5.03 -1.56
C VAL A 179 -5.03 -5.33 -2.06
N GLY A 180 -4.88 -6.50 -2.69
CA GLY A 180 -3.67 -6.90 -3.39
C GLY A 180 -3.75 -6.47 -4.86
N VAL A 181 -2.65 -5.96 -5.41
CA VAL A 181 -2.53 -5.71 -6.85
C VAL A 181 -1.24 -6.34 -7.34
N ASP A 182 -1.35 -7.26 -8.30
CA ASP A 182 -0.19 -7.84 -8.99
C ASP A 182 0.14 -7.00 -10.22
N GLU A 183 1.42 -6.92 -10.56
CA GLU A 183 1.93 -6.15 -11.72
C GLU A 183 1.44 -4.69 -11.76
N VAL A 184 1.60 -3.98 -10.64
CA VAL A 184 1.26 -2.56 -10.52
C VAL A 184 2.08 -1.71 -11.48
N LEU A 185 1.36 -0.88 -12.24
CA LEU A 185 1.93 0.14 -13.13
C LEU A 185 1.04 1.40 -13.11
N LEU A 186 1.20 2.21 -12.07
CA LEU A 186 0.40 3.40 -11.80
C LEU A 186 1.24 4.67 -12.01
N GLN A 187 1.40 5.04 -13.29
CA GLN A 187 2.21 6.19 -13.72
C GLN A 187 1.43 7.52 -13.76
N ARG A 188 0.27 7.59 -13.11
CA ARG A 188 -0.54 8.80 -12.99
C ARG A 188 -0.46 9.35 -11.58
N ILE A 189 -0.29 10.66 -11.45
CA ILE A 189 -0.23 11.32 -10.13
C ILE A 189 -1.55 11.09 -9.39
N GLU A 190 -2.67 11.10 -10.12
CA GLU A 190 -4.01 10.86 -9.56
C GLU A 190 -4.13 9.47 -8.92
N ASP A 191 -3.52 8.44 -9.53
CA ASP A 191 -3.54 7.07 -8.99
C ASP A 191 -2.76 7.02 -7.67
N SER A 192 -1.61 7.69 -7.61
CA SER A 192 -0.78 7.78 -6.39
C SER A 192 -1.49 8.54 -5.27
N GLU A 193 -2.04 9.73 -5.57
CA GLU A 193 -2.80 10.53 -4.61
C GLU A 193 -4.05 9.80 -4.10
N ARG A 194 -4.70 8.99 -4.95
CA ARG A 194 -5.82 8.15 -4.52
C ARG A 194 -5.39 7.08 -3.52
N ILE A 195 -4.33 6.31 -3.78
CA ILE A 195 -3.81 5.29 -2.84
C ILE A 195 -3.42 5.94 -1.52
N LYS A 196 -2.69 7.06 -1.61
CA LYS A 196 -2.27 7.89 -0.50
C LYS A 196 -3.45 8.32 0.38
N ALA A 197 -4.51 8.85 -0.22
CA ALA A 197 -5.72 9.26 0.50
C ALA A 197 -6.37 8.06 1.20
N LEU A 198 -6.59 6.96 0.47
CA LEU A 198 -7.24 5.75 0.99
C LEU A 198 -6.46 5.12 2.16
N SER A 199 -5.13 5.04 2.07
CA SER A 199 -4.29 4.42 3.12
C SER A 199 -4.45 5.06 4.51
N THR A 200 -4.94 6.30 4.58
CA THR A 200 -5.14 7.04 5.83
C THR A 200 -6.60 7.40 6.11
N ALA A 201 -7.51 7.19 5.15
CA ALA A 201 -8.93 7.55 5.27
C ALA A 201 -9.58 6.82 6.44
N ALA A 202 -10.30 7.54 7.30
CA ALA A 202 -11.12 6.92 8.35
C ALA A 202 -12.44 6.39 7.80
N VAL A 203 -13.04 7.13 6.86
CA VAL A 203 -14.30 6.79 6.18
C VAL A 203 -14.13 6.83 4.67
N TYR A 204 -14.94 6.06 3.97
CA TYR A 204 -14.96 6.01 2.51
C TYR A 204 -16.38 5.96 1.97
N LYS A 205 -16.60 6.59 0.81
CA LYS A 205 -17.89 6.55 0.12
C LYS A 205 -17.92 5.33 -0.78
N SER A 206 -18.65 4.31 -0.33
CA SER A 206 -18.85 3.08 -1.07
C SER A 206 -19.84 3.29 -2.21
N GLU A 207 -19.48 2.86 -3.41
CA GLU A 207 -20.24 2.98 -4.65
C GLU A 207 -20.39 1.63 -5.33
N ALA A 208 -21.65 1.18 -5.44
CA ALA A 208 -22.06 0.04 -6.24
C ALA A 208 -22.91 0.51 -7.42
N LYS A 209 -22.89 -0.24 -8.53
CA LYS A 209 -23.70 0.07 -9.71
C LYS A 209 -25.19 0.07 -9.34
N ASN A 210 -25.90 1.16 -9.69
CA ASN A 210 -27.34 1.37 -9.41
C ASN A 210 -27.71 1.43 -7.91
N GLN A 211 -26.80 1.82 -7.02
CA GLN A 211 -27.09 2.02 -5.60
C GLN A 211 -26.64 3.41 -5.11
N ASN A 212 -27.31 3.92 -4.06
CA ASN A 212 -26.95 5.19 -3.44
C ASN A 212 -25.61 5.07 -2.70
N ARG A 213 -24.83 6.15 -2.76
CA ARG A 213 -23.55 6.29 -2.04
C ARG A 213 -23.81 6.27 -0.54
N HIS A 214 -23.03 5.50 0.20
CA HIS A 214 -23.06 5.48 1.66
C HIS A 214 -21.65 5.52 2.23
N GLU A 215 -21.49 6.13 3.40
CA GLU A 215 -20.20 6.20 4.09
C GLU A 215 -19.99 4.93 4.92
N VAL A 216 -18.80 4.36 4.80
CA VAL A 216 -18.36 3.17 5.54
C VAL A 216 -17.03 3.44 6.21
N ASP A 217 -16.79 2.82 7.36
CA ASP A 217 -15.48 2.82 8.01
C ASP A 217 -14.45 2.15 7.10
N PHE A 218 -13.33 2.84 6.89
CA PHE A 218 -12.29 2.40 5.96
C PHE A 218 -11.08 1.88 6.71
N PHE A 219 -10.77 0.59 6.54
CA PHE A 219 -9.65 -0.07 7.23
C PHE A 219 -8.78 -0.90 6.28
N VAL A 220 -8.96 -0.74 4.96
CA VAL A 220 -8.24 -1.47 3.92
C VAL A 220 -6.74 -1.20 3.97
N LYS A 221 -5.92 -2.24 3.74
CA LYS A 221 -4.47 -2.16 3.51
C LYS A 221 -4.15 -2.49 2.07
N PHE A 222 -3.14 -1.82 1.51
CA PHE A 222 -2.69 -2.06 0.14
C PHE A 222 -1.40 -2.88 0.14
N VAL A 223 -1.40 -3.97 -0.63
CA VAL A 223 -0.21 -4.78 -0.90
C VAL A 223 -0.02 -4.85 -2.41
N LEU A 224 1.07 -4.26 -2.88
CA LEU A 224 1.34 -4.02 -4.29
C LEU A 224 2.56 -4.85 -4.69
N CYS A 225 2.51 -5.47 -5.86
CA CYS A 225 3.65 -6.15 -6.46
C CYS A 225 3.95 -5.55 -7.83
N SER A 226 5.22 -5.34 -8.16
CA SER A 226 5.62 -4.92 -9.50
C SER A 226 6.93 -5.56 -9.95
N ASN A 227 7.06 -5.76 -11.26
CA ASN A 227 8.32 -6.15 -11.87
C ASN A 227 9.19 -4.94 -12.24
N ASP A 228 8.64 -3.72 -12.16
CA ASP A 228 9.39 -2.47 -12.28
C ASP A 228 9.88 -2.02 -10.89
N ASP A 229 11.19 -1.88 -10.73
CA ASP A 229 11.85 -1.44 -9.49
C ASP A 229 12.26 0.04 -9.53
N LEU A 230 11.87 0.78 -10.57
CA LEU A 230 12.14 2.20 -10.73
C LEU A 230 10.84 3.01 -10.82
N ARG A 231 9.89 2.59 -11.65
CA ARG A 231 8.66 3.35 -11.93
C ARG A 231 7.36 2.53 -11.83
N PRO A 232 7.17 1.71 -10.77
CA PRO A 232 5.91 1.01 -10.57
C PRO A 232 4.75 1.96 -10.23
N ILE A 233 5.05 3.02 -9.47
CA ILE A 233 4.13 4.06 -9.03
C ILE A 233 4.91 5.35 -8.76
N ILE A 234 4.26 6.51 -8.96
CA ILE A 234 4.85 7.81 -8.63
C ILE A 234 4.87 7.98 -7.11
N ILE A 235 6.07 7.99 -6.52
CA ILE A 235 6.30 8.27 -5.10
C ILE A 235 7.20 9.50 -5.02
N LEU A 236 6.73 10.54 -4.35
CA LEU A 236 7.48 11.78 -4.15
C LEU A 236 8.40 11.69 -2.92
N PRO A 237 9.51 12.45 -2.84
CA PRO A 237 10.51 12.32 -1.76
C PRO A 237 9.98 12.49 -0.33
N GLU A 238 8.97 13.33 -0.15
CA GLU A 238 8.30 13.63 1.12
C GLU A 238 7.26 12.57 1.52
N GLU A 239 7.03 11.57 0.67
CA GLU A 239 6.04 10.54 0.93
C GLU A 239 6.51 9.55 2.02
N THR A 240 5.68 9.36 3.03
CA THR A 240 6.00 8.55 4.21
C THR A 240 5.18 7.26 4.33
N ARG A 241 4.24 6.99 3.44
CA ARG A 241 3.26 5.89 3.58
C ARG A 241 3.67 4.60 2.87
N TYR A 242 4.70 4.61 2.02
CA TYR A 242 5.12 3.44 1.26
C TYR A 242 6.26 2.72 1.95
N TRP A 243 6.11 1.40 2.08
CA TRP A 243 7.17 0.49 2.47
C TRP A 243 7.55 -0.35 1.26
N VAL A 244 8.72 -0.06 0.68
CA VAL A 244 9.20 -0.74 -0.53
C VAL A 244 10.23 -1.80 -0.17
N ARG A 245 10.01 -3.04 -0.62
CA ARG A 245 10.98 -4.14 -0.50
C ARG A 245 11.40 -4.62 -1.88
N ASN A 246 12.70 -4.65 -2.13
CA ASN A 246 13.26 -5.33 -3.29
C ASN A 246 13.47 -6.81 -2.96
N VAL A 247 12.67 -7.68 -3.56
CA VAL A 247 12.65 -9.11 -3.25
C VAL A 247 13.64 -9.85 -4.14
N LYS A 248 14.57 -10.57 -3.52
CA LYS A 248 15.56 -11.37 -4.24
C LYS A 248 14.92 -12.65 -4.82
N PRO A 249 15.45 -13.21 -5.92
CA PRO A 249 15.03 -14.52 -6.40
C PRO A 249 15.29 -15.59 -5.36
N PHE A 250 14.49 -16.67 -5.40
CA PHE A 250 14.84 -17.88 -4.66
C PHE A 250 16.16 -18.47 -5.18
N THR A 251 16.93 -19.08 -4.29
CA THR A 251 18.14 -19.84 -4.65
C THR A 251 17.82 -21.19 -5.29
N SER A 252 16.63 -21.73 -5.00
CA SER A 252 16.15 -23.01 -5.50
C SER A 252 14.64 -22.97 -5.69
N GLU A 253 14.14 -23.65 -6.71
CA GLU A 253 12.71 -23.73 -6.96
C GLU A 253 12.05 -24.77 -6.04
N ASN A 254 10.86 -24.43 -5.53
CA ASN A 254 10.01 -25.35 -4.78
C ASN A 254 8.58 -25.25 -5.32
N GLU A 255 8.21 -26.18 -6.17
CA GLU A 255 6.88 -26.24 -6.82
C GLU A 255 5.74 -26.37 -5.80
N TYR A 256 6.01 -26.96 -4.63
CA TYR A 256 5.03 -27.20 -3.57
C TYR A 256 5.03 -26.12 -2.48
N LEU A 257 5.79 -25.03 -2.65
CA LEU A 257 5.94 -23.99 -1.63
C LEU A 257 4.59 -23.48 -1.13
N MET A 258 3.66 -23.18 -2.04
CA MET A 258 2.35 -22.66 -1.67
C MET A 258 1.52 -23.66 -0.84
N ASP A 259 1.50 -24.93 -1.24
CA ASP A 259 0.78 -25.98 -0.50
C ASP A 259 1.36 -26.23 0.89
N GLN A 260 2.69 -26.16 1.01
CA GLN A 260 3.38 -26.27 2.29
C GLN A 260 3.07 -25.07 3.20
N LEU A 261 3.10 -23.84 2.66
CA LEU A 261 2.73 -22.64 3.39
C LEU A 261 1.29 -22.70 3.91
N ILE A 262 0.33 -23.18 3.08
CA ILE A 262 -1.07 -23.34 3.50
C ILE A 262 -1.20 -24.30 4.69
N LYS A 263 -0.42 -25.39 4.70
CA LYS A 263 -0.44 -26.38 5.80
C LYS A 263 0.06 -25.78 7.11
N GLU A 264 0.99 -24.83 7.06
CA GLU A 264 1.55 -24.18 8.25
C GLU A 264 0.71 -23.02 8.79
N ILE A 265 -0.30 -22.52 8.04
CA ILE A 265 -1.14 -21.39 8.48
C ILE A 265 -1.66 -21.55 9.92
N PRO A 266 -2.26 -22.69 10.35
CA PRO A 266 -2.74 -22.84 11.73
C PRO A 266 -1.64 -22.66 12.79
N ALA A 267 -0.44 -23.20 12.55
CA ALA A 267 0.70 -23.06 13.45
C ALA A 267 1.24 -21.62 13.45
N PHE A 268 1.31 -21.00 12.27
CA PHE A 268 1.70 -19.60 12.12
C PHE A 268 0.74 -18.63 12.81
N LEU A 269 -0.58 -18.85 12.70
CA LEU A 269 -1.59 -18.06 13.42
C LEU A 269 -1.43 -18.18 14.93
N ASN A 270 -1.10 -19.38 15.43
CA ASN A 270 -0.77 -19.56 16.85
C ASN A 270 0.51 -18.81 17.24
N PHE A 271 1.55 -18.85 16.41
CA PHE A 271 2.78 -18.10 16.65
C PHE A 271 2.51 -16.59 16.75
N ILE A 272 1.83 -15.98 15.77
CA ILE A 272 1.59 -14.53 15.79
C ILE A 272 0.62 -14.10 16.90
N ASN A 273 -0.32 -14.96 17.30
CA ASN A 273 -1.26 -14.66 18.39
C ASN A 273 -0.56 -14.60 19.76
N ASN A 274 0.58 -15.26 19.92
CA ASN A 274 1.32 -15.34 21.18
C ASN A 274 2.64 -14.54 21.17
N ARG A 275 3.07 -14.02 20.01
CA ARG A 275 4.31 -13.23 19.93
C ARG A 275 4.11 -11.81 20.46
N GLN A 276 5.19 -11.25 21.01
CA GLN A 276 5.26 -9.82 21.31
C GLN A 276 5.68 -9.07 20.04
N LEU A 277 5.02 -7.94 19.75
CA LEU A 277 5.41 -7.06 18.65
C LEU A 277 6.77 -6.43 18.93
N SER A 278 7.62 -6.32 17.91
CA SER A 278 8.87 -5.58 18.00
C SER A 278 8.61 -4.07 18.21
N VAL A 279 7.60 -3.54 17.50
CA VAL A 279 7.05 -2.19 17.71
C VAL A 279 5.78 -2.29 18.56
N GLN A 280 5.96 -2.15 19.87
CA GLN A 280 4.91 -2.43 20.86
C GLN A 280 3.71 -1.48 20.84
N LYS A 281 3.87 -0.28 20.29
CA LYS A 281 2.82 0.75 20.24
C LYS A 281 2.86 1.51 18.92
N LYS A 282 1.72 2.09 18.57
CA LYS A 282 1.57 3.01 17.46
C LYS A 282 2.46 4.25 17.65
N LEU A 283 3.23 4.60 16.62
CA LEU A 283 4.21 5.70 16.66
C LEU A 283 3.76 6.97 15.91
N GLY A 284 2.67 6.91 15.15
CA GLY A 284 2.14 8.09 14.47
C GLY A 284 0.76 7.88 13.86
N ARG A 285 0.55 8.41 12.65
CA ARG A 285 -0.70 8.19 11.88
C ARG A 285 -0.88 6.70 11.54
N MET A 286 0.22 6.03 11.20
CA MET A 286 0.32 4.59 11.01
C MET A 286 1.00 3.94 12.22
N TRP A 287 0.93 2.62 12.32
CA TRP A 287 1.54 1.88 13.43
C TRP A 287 3.06 2.11 13.51
N PHE A 288 3.75 1.97 12.38
CA PHE A 288 5.19 2.11 12.26
C PHE A 288 5.62 3.56 12.03
N ASP A 289 6.80 3.92 12.51
CA ASP A 289 7.45 5.18 12.15
C ASP A 289 8.05 5.05 10.73
N PRO A 290 7.87 6.05 9.84
CA PRO A 290 8.40 6.03 8.47
C PRO A 290 9.90 5.77 8.37
N SER A 291 10.70 6.20 9.34
CA SER A 291 12.14 5.93 9.34
C SER A 291 12.48 4.44 9.40
N MET A 292 11.59 3.62 9.99
CA MET A 292 11.79 2.17 10.13
C MET A 292 11.70 1.41 8.81
N TYR A 293 11.01 1.99 7.82
CA TYR A 293 10.78 1.38 6.51
C TYR A 293 11.25 2.23 5.32
N ARG A 294 12.11 3.22 5.59
CA ARG A 294 12.86 3.94 4.56
C ARG A 294 13.97 3.04 4.02
N THR A 295 13.76 2.44 2.85
CA THR A 295 14.69 1.49 2.24
C THR A 295 15.40 2.08 1.02
N ALA A 296 16.56 1.54 0.65
CA ALA A 296 17.23 1.91 -0.60
C ALA A 296 16.34 1.68 -1.84
N ALA A 297 15.42 0.72 -1.79
CA ALA A 297 14.46 0.48 -2.87
C ALA A 297 13.43 1.62 -2.97
N LEU A 298 12.95 2.13 -1.84
CA LEU A 298 12.06 3.29 -1.79
C LEU A 298 12.76 4.54 -2.32
N GLU A 299 13.99 4.82 -1.87
CA GLU A 299 14.79 5.96 -2.36
C GLU A 299 15.00 5.90 -3.86
N ARG A 300 15.31 4.71 -4.40
CA ARG A 300 15.48 4.51 -5.84
C ARG A 300 14.22 4.87 -6.63
N ILE A 301 13.03 4.51 -6.14
CA ILE A 301 11.76 4.87 -6.79
C ILE A 301 11.50 6.38 -6.66
N MET A 302 11.73 6.97 -5.49
CA MET A 302 11.58 8.41 -5.28
C MET A 302 12.49 9.20 -6.23
N ASN A 303 13.75 8.80 -6.33
CA ASN A 303 14.74 9.42 -7.22
C ASN A 303 14.38 9.21 -8.70
N ALA A 304 13.86 8.05 -9.08
CA ALA A 304 13.44 7.76 -10.45
C ALA A 304 12.19 8.55 -10.89
N ASN A 305 11.40 9.04 -9.93
CA ASN A 305 10.24 9.90 -10.13
C ASN A 305 10.58 11.40 -10.11
N ARG A 306 11.83 11.79 -9.80
CA ARG A 306 12.28 13.18 -9.93
C ARG A 306 12.28 13.62 -11.39
N SER A 307 12.05 14.91 -11.60
CA SER A 307 12.08 15.48 -12.94
C SER A 307 13.51 15.43 -13.51
N ARG A 308 13.65 15.26 -14.84
CA ARG A 308 14.98 15.32 -15.49
C ARG A 308 15.72 16.62 -15.16
N LEU A 309 14.98 17.74 -15.10
CA LEU A 309 15.53 19.03 -14.70
C LEU A 309 16.15 18.95 -13.30
N GLU A 310 15.41 18.43 -12.32
CA GLU A 310 15.89 18.32 -10.94
C GLU A 310 17.17 17.50 -10.83
N VAL A 311 17.20 16.32 -11.47
CA VAL A 311 18.39 15.44 -11.44
C VAL A 311 19.62 16.15 -12.01
N GLU A 312 19.46 16.83 -13.13
CA GLU A 312 20.57 17.53 -13.80
C GLU A 312 21.04 18.75 -12.99
N VAL A 313 20.13 19.50 -12.36
CA VAL A 313 20.50 20.59 -11.45
C VAL A 313 21.27 20.05 -10.24
N LEU A 314 20.83 18.96 -9.61
CA LEU A 314 21.52 18.36 -8.46
C LEU A 314 22.94 17.90 -8.81
N LEU A 315 23.09 17.19 -9.94
CA LEU A 315 24.39 16.70 -10.40
C LEU A 315 25.34 17.86 -10.72
N TYR A 316 24.86 18.87 -11.42
CA TYR A 316 25.66 20.04 -11.78
C TYR A 316 26.09 20.86 -10.56
N MET A 317 25.18 21.07 -9.60
CA MET A 317 25.51 21.75 -8.35
C MET A 317 26.51 20.94 -7.52
N LYS A 318 26.39 19.61 -7.49
CA LYS A 318 27.34 18.74 -6.79
C LYS A 318 28.73 18.84 -7.39
N GLU A 319 28.83 18.77 -8.72
CA GLU A 319 30.10 18.89 -9.44
C GLU A 319 30.77 20.25 -9.16
N ILE A 320 29.99 21.33 -9.13
CA ILE A 320 30.47 22.67 -8.75
C ILE A 320 31.05 22.65 -7.33
N MET A 321 30.28 22.15 -6.37
CA MET A 321 30.66 22.19 -4.96
C MET A 321 31.90 21.33 -4.68
N GLU A 322 32.01 20.16 -5.32
CA GLU A 322 33.15 19.25 -5.19
C GLU A 322 34.40 19.81 -5.88
N THR A 323 34.27 20.40 -7.07
CA THR A 323 35.42 20.94 -7.80
C THR A 323 35.92 22.26 -7.19
N ALA A 324 35.02 23.12 -6.73
CA ALA A 324 35.38 24.38 -6.10
C ALA A 324 35.71 24.25 -4.60
N GLY A 325 35.44 23.09 -3.98
CA GLY A 325 35.66 22.86 -2.55
C GLY A 325 34.81 23.76 -1.65
N VAL A 326 33.55 24.01 -2.01
CA VAL A 326 32.64 24.87 -1.24
C VAL A 326 31.53 24.10 -0.55
N GLU A 327 31.23 24.49 0.69
CA GLU A 327 30.17 23.89 1.50
C GLU A 327 28.79 24.52 1.26
N GLU A 328 28.71 25.70 0.64
CA GLU A 328 27.47 26.39 0.32
C GLU A 328 27.52 27.00 -1.08
N LEU A 329 26.44 26.84 -1.84
CA LEU A 329 26.29 27.41 -3.18
C LEU A 329 25.21 28.51 -3.17
N HIS A 330 25.48 29.61 -3.86
CA HIS A 330 24.52 30.69 -4.07
C HIS A 330 24.17 30.85 -5.55
N PHE A 331 22.88 30.99 -5.86
CA PHE A 331 22.41 31.03 -7.24
C PHE A 331 21.04 31.70 -7.36
N THR A 332 20.74 32.22 -8.54
CA THR A 332 19.41 32.70 -8.93
C THR A 332 18.77 31.70 -9.91
N PRO A 333 17.45 31.82 -10.20
CA PRO A 333 16.84 30.99 -11.24
C PRO A 333 17.51 31.14 -12.61
N ASN A 334 18.03 32.33 -12.92
CA ASN A 334 18.75 32.55 -14.19
C ASN A 334 20.09 31.81 -14.20
N ASP A 335 20.79 31.74 -13.06
CA ASP A 335 22.03 30.97 -12.96
C ASP A 335 21.75 29.48 -13.22
N VAL A 336 20.69 28.94 -12.63
CA VAL A 336 20.27 27.54 -12.87
C VAL A 336 19.90 27.30 -14.34
N ILE A 337 19.17 28.22 -14.98
CA ILE A 337 18.88 28.10 -16.42
C ILE A 337 20.19 28.09 -17.24
N ASN A 338 21.13 28.96 -16.92
CA ASN A 338 22.43 29.02 -17.58
C ASN A 338 23.26 27.74 -17.38
N MET A 339 23.23 27.16 -16.17
CA MET A 339 23.83 25.86 -15.87
C MET A 339 23.22 24.77 -16.75
N MET A 340 21.89 24.70 -16.81
CA MET A 340 21.17 23.67 -17.57
C MET A 340 21.36 23.79 -19.08
N MET A 341 21.47 25.01 -19.61
CA MET A 341 21.76 25.24 -21.03
C MET A 341 23.07 24.57 -21.45
N LYS A 342 24.07 24.50 -20.56
CA LYS A 342 25.35 23.82 -20.82
C LYS A 342 25.20 22.29 -20.81
N SER A 343 24.32 21.75 -19.96
CA SER A 343 23.97 20.32 -19.95
C SER A 343 23.05 19.91 -21.11
N GLY A 344 22.72 20.82 -22.03
CA GLY A 344 21.82 20.56 -23.16
C GLY A 344 20.33 20.60 -22.81
N LEU A 345 19.98 20.98 -21.57
CA LEU A 345 18.61 21.22 -21.13
C LEU A 345 18.23 22.69 -21.28
N LYS A 346 17.03 22.96 -21.81
CA LYS A 346 16.50 24.32 -21.94
C LYS A 346 15.21 24.47 -21.12
N PRO A 347 15.29 24.46 -19.79
CA PRO A 347 14.11 24.63 -18.95
C PRO A 347 13.60 26.07 -19.05
N ASP A 348 12.28 26.24 -19.01
CA ASP A 348 11.71 27.57 -18.83
C ASP A 348 11.92 28.06 -17.39
N ARG A 349 11.84 29.39 -17.21
CA ARG A 349 12.05 30.03 -15.90
C ARG A 349 11.01 29.60 -14.86
N ALA A 350 9.79 29.30 -15.27
CA ALA A 350 8.74 28.86 -14.36
C ALA A 350 9.03 27.46 -13.81
N ALA A 351 9.56 26.54 -14.63
CA ALA A 351 9.97 25.20 -14.22
C ALA A 351 11.09 25.25 -13.18
N VAL A 352 12.10 26.12 -13.40
CA VAL A 352 13.17 26.34 -12.41
C VAL A 352 12.62 26.95 -11.12
N ILE A 353 11.71 27.93 -11.20
CA ILE A 353 11.10 28.53 -10.00
C ILE A 353 10.28 27.48 -9.22
N ARG A 354 9.50 26.64 -9.91
CA ARG A 354 8.75 25.54 -9.29
C ARG A 354 9.69 24.56 -8.60
N LEU A 355 10.76 24.13 -9.26
CA LEU A 355 11.77 23.27 -8.66
C LEU A 355 12.32 23.85 -7.35
N LEU A 356 12.81 25.10 -7.39
CA LEU A 356 13.47 25.71 -6.24
C LEU A 356 12.51 25.97 -5.07
N LYS A 357 11.27 26.39 -5.35
CA LYS A 357 10.31 26.78 -4.31
C LYS A 357 9.40 25.63 -3.85
N GLU A 358 8.89 24.83 -4.77
CA GLU A 358 7.89 23.80 -4.49
C GLU A 358 8.56 22.47 -4.16
N SER A 359 9.54 22.04 -4.95
CA SER A 359 10.25 20.78 -4.70
C SER A 359 11.31 20.91 -3.61
N TRP A 360 12.10 21.99 -3.62
CA TRP A 360 13.22 22.15 -2.68
C TRP A 360 12.90 23.02 -1.47
N ALA A 361 11.74 23.67 -1.45
CA ALA A 361 11.30 24.56 -0.38
C ALA A 361 12.30 25.69 -0.05
N LEU A 362 13.12 26.11 -1.01
CA LEU A 362 14.09 27.19 -0.79
C LEU A 362 13.41 28.55 -0.86
N THR A 363 13.91 29.47 -0.03
CA THR A 363 13.46 30.88 -0.03
C THR A 363 14.60 31.78 -0.51
N PRO A 364 14.36 32.69 -1.46
CA PRO A 364 15.40 33.63 -1.88
C PRO A 364 15.58 34.71 -0.81
N LYS A 365 16.75 35.35 -0.78
CA LYS A 365 16.96 36.54 0.07
C LYS A 365 15.94 37.63 -0.26
N GLY A 366 15.45 38.33 0.77
CA GLY A 366 14.37 39.32 0.64
C GLY A 366 14.73 40.56 -0.18
N ASN A 367 16.01 40.92 -0.23
CA ASN A 367 16.54 42.05 -0.98
C ASN A 367 17.53 41.58 -2.06
N SER A 368 17.74 42.42 -3.09
CA SER A 368 18.79 42.19 -4.08
C SER A 368 20.14 42.48 -3.43
N LEU A 369 20.99 41.45 -3.32
CA LEU A 369 22.29 41.52 -2.67
C LEU A 369 23.37 41.04 -3.65
N SER A 370 24.62 41.45 -3.44
CA SER A 370 25.75 40.88 -4.15
C SER A 370 26.04 39.47 -3.63
N TYR A 371 26.23 38.51 -4.52
CA TYR A 371 26.55 37.12 -4.19
C TYR A 371 27.66 36.58 -5.10
N LEU A 372 28.37 35.57 -4.60
CA LEU A 372 29.35 34.82 -5.37
C LEU A 372 28.69 33.53 -5.85
N THR A 373 28.76 33.27 -7.14
CA THR A 373 28.29 32.03 -7.76
C THR A 373 29.39 31.42 -8.61
N TYR A 374 29.13 30.24 -9.15
CA TYR A 374 30.07 29.49 -9.95
C TYR A 374 29.44 29.15 -11.29
N ALA A 375 30.21 29.34 -12.35
CA ALA A 375 29.84 28.91 -13.68
C ALA A 375 31.07 28.37 -14.40
N PHE A 376 30.84 27.35 -15.23
CA PHE A 376 31.87 26.89 -16.15
C PHE A 376 32.16 28.00 -17.16
N ASN A 377 33.40 28.18 -17.59
CA ASN A 377 33.74 29.02 -18.74
C ASN A 377 33.53 28.23 -20.06
N SER A 378 33.99 28.76 -21.20
CA SER A 378 33.93 28.07 -22.51
C SER A 378 34.78 26.80 -22.55
N ASP A 379 35.82 26.75 -21.72
CA ASP A 379 36.83 25.68 -21.70
C ASP A 379 36.50 24.58 -20.68
N GLY A 380 35.32 24.65 -20.06
CA GLY A 380 34.88 23.68 -19.05
C GLY A 380 35.55 23.85 -17.68
N ILE A 381 36.18 24.99 -17.41
CA ILE A 381 36.78 25.30 -16.10
C ILE A 381 35.75 26.06 -15.26
N ILE A 382 35.54 25.63 -14.02
CA ILE A 382 34.68 26.33 -13.06
C ILE A 382 35.37 27.63 -12.62
N GLY A 383 34.70 28.76 -12.86
CA GLY A 383 35.12 30.08 -12.39
C GLY A 383 34.12 30.67 -11.40
N GLN A 384 34.63 31.40 -10.42
CA GLN A 384 33.82 32.17 -9.48
C GLN A 384 33.43 33.52 -10.10
N ILE A 385 32.17 33.90 -9.98
CA ILE A 385 31.60 35.13 -10.56
C ILE A 385 30.82 35.88 -9.48
N LYS A 386 31.01 37.20 -9.42
CA LYS A 386 30.25 38.09 -8.55
C LYS A 386 29.06 38.68 -9.30
N LEU A 387 27.85 38.41 -8.83
CA LEU A 387 26.59 38.89 -9.41
C LEU A 387 25.75 39.61 -8.35
N THR A 388 24.63 40.22 -8.77
CA THR A 388 23.67 40.89 -7.89
C THR A 388 22.26 40.39 -8.15
N GLY A 389 21.53 40.01 -7.10
CA GLY A 389 20.16 39.53 -7.25
C GLY A 389 19.57 38.99 -5.95
N ARG A 390 18.32 38.52 -6.03
CA ARG A 390 17.66 37.76 -4.96
C ARG A 390 18.02 36.29 -5.12
N TYR A 391 19.15 35.91 -4.54
CA TYR A 391 19.71 34.56 -4.66
C TYR A 391 19.12 33.61 -3.62
N TYR A 392 19.15 32.32 -3.95
CA TYR A 392 18.92 31.18 -3.08
C TYR A 392 20.26 30.63 -2.60
N SER A 393 20.24 29.91 -1.48
CA SER A 393 21.41 29.23 -0.93
C SER A 393 21.07 27.77 -0.68
N ILE A 394 22.02 26.87 -0.95
CA ILE A 394 21.91 25.44 -0.60
C ILE A 394 23.26 24.96 -0.06
N GLY A 395 23.24 24.28 1.08
CA GLY A 395 24.43 23.66 1.67
C GLY A 395 24.75 22.31 1.04
N TYR A 396 26.00 21.85 1.15
CA TYR A 396 26.44 20.57 0.56
C TYR A 396 25.68 19.39 1.17
N GLU A 397 25.51 19.37 2.49
CA GLU A 397 24.73 18.33 3.18
C GLU A 397 23.27 18.33 2.72
N GLU A 398 22.65 19.50 2.60
CA GLU A 398 21.29 19.63 2.10
C GLU A 398 21.19 19.15 0.65
N LEU A 399 22.15 19.51 -0.22
CA LEU A 399 22.21 19.05 -1.60
C LEU A 399 22.36 17.52 -1.68
N GLN A 400 23.22 16.90 -0.86
CA GLN A 400 23.39 15.45 -0.80
C GLN A 400 22.12 14.75 -0.29
N SER A 401 21.39 15.33 0.66
CA SER A 401 20.11 14.79 1.11
C SER A 401 19.04 14.78 -0.01
N LYS A 402 19.20 15.65 -1.01
CA LYS A 402 18.34 15.74 -2.18
C LYS A 402 18.87 14.95 -3.38
N LEU A 403 19.98 14.20 -3.28
CA LEU A 403 20.49 13.28 -4.31
C LEU A 403 20.06 11.86 -3.99
#